data_AF-A0A973KIV9-F1
#
_entry.id   AF-A0A973KIV9-F1
#
_cell.length_a   1.000
_cell.length_b   1.000
_cell.length_c   1.000
_cell.angle_alpha   90.00
_cell.angle_beta   90.00
_cell.angle_gamma   90.00
#
_symmetry.space_group_name_H-M   'P 1'
#
loop_
_entity.id
_entity.type
_entity.pdbx_description
1 polymer ?
#
loop_
_entity_poly.entity_id
_entity_poly.type
_entity_poly.pdbx_seq_one_letter_code
_entity_poly.pdbx_strand_id
1 'polypeptide(L)' 'MDFRVLGPVEAWSKDRQVDLGHAKQRCVIAVLLVEANRVVPAGQLIDRVWGEEPPASVRSVLYGYV' A
#
# COMPACT_ATOMS: atom_id res chain seq x y z
N MET A 1 9.50 6.79 11.40
CA MET A 1 8.34 6.79 10.48
C MET A 1 7.40 5.80 11.10
N ASP A 2 6.22 6.27 11.44
CA ASP A 2 5.28 5.49 12.23
C ASP A 2 4.01 5.30 11.41
N PHE A 3 3.51 4.07 11.37
CA PHE A 3 2.30 3.73 10.65
C PHE A 3 1.24 3.27 11.62
N ARG A 4 0.03 3.80 11.46
CA ARG A 4 -1.15 3.41 12.26
C ARG A 4 -2.09 2.65 11.34
N VAL A 5 -2.41 1.41 11.72
CA VAL A 5 -3.23 0.49 10.92
C VAL A 5 -4.42 -0.10 11.69
N LEU A 6 -4.52 0.17 13.00
CA LEU A 6 -5.64 -0.23 13.86
C LEU A 6 -6.81 0.78 13.76
N GLY A 7 -7.09 1.24 12.55
CA GLY A 7 -7.96 2.36 12.22
C GLY A 7 -7.73 2.76 10.76
N PRO A 8 -8.05 4.00 10.35
CA PRO A 8 -7.63 4.52 9.06
C PRO A 8 -6.11 4.38 8.91
N VAL A 9 -5.65 3.94 7.73
CA VAL A 9 -4.21 3.80 7.46
C VAL A 9 -3.60 5.20 7.40
N GLU A 10 -2.74 5.51 8.36
CA GLU A 10 -2.04 6.78 8.47
C GLU A 10 -0.53 6.57 8.54
N ALA A 11 0.22 7.46 7.89
CA ALA A 11 1.66 7.56 8.05
C ALA A 11 2.02 8.86 8.75
N TRP A 12 2.96 8.75 9.67
CA TRP A 12 3.47 9.84 10.47
C TRP A 12 4.99 9.90 10.31
N SER A 13 5.51 11.08 10.01
CA SER A 13 6.95 11.33 9.95
C SER A 13 7.29 12.38 10.99
N LYS A 14 8.02 11.97 12.03
CA LYS A 14 8.18 12.74 13.27
C LYS A 14 6.78 13.03 13.84
N ASP A 15 6.36 14.29 13.86
CA ASP A 15 5.04 14.70 14.38
C ASP A 15 4.08 15.18 13.27
N ARG A 16 4.40 14.96 12.00
CA ARG A 16 3.56 15.38 10.87
C ARG A 16 2.92 14.18 10.19
N GLN A 17 1.60 14.25 10.06
CA GLN A 17 0.84 13.31 9.23
C GLN A 17 1.23 13.50 7.76
N VAL A 18 1.58 12.39 7.11
CA VAL A 18 1.90 12.31 5.69
C VAL A 18 0.65 11.84 4.96
N ASP A 19 0.25 12.58 3.92
CA ASP A 19 -0.82 12.14 3.04
C ASP A 19 -0.35 10.93 2.25
N LEU A 20 -1.05 9.81 2.43
CA LEU A 20 -0.78 8.55 1.76
C LEU A 20 -1.47 8.45 0.38
N GLY A 21 -2.12 9.52 -0.06
CA GLY A 21 -2.77 9.61 -1.35
C GLY A 21 -4.08 8.83 -1.40
N HIS A 22 -4.43 8.34 -2.59
CA HIS A 22 -5.73 7.72 -2.86
C HIS A 22 -5.93 6.38 -2.12
N ALA A 23 -7.18 5.93 -2.01
CA ALA A 23 -7.53 4.71 -1.28
C ALA A 23 -6.73 3.46 -1.73
N LYS A 24 -6.44 3.33 -3.04
CA LYS A 24 -5.64 2.21 -3.56
C LYS A 24 -4.16 2.28 -3.16
N GLN A 25 -3.55 3.46 -3.16
CA GLN A 25 -2.19 3.66 -2.66
C GLN A 25 -2.10 3.32 -1.16
N ARG A 26 -3.09 3.75 -0.36
CA ARG A 26 -3.20 3.35 1.05
C ARG A 26 -3.32 1.85 1.25
N CYS A 27 -4.10 1.15 0.42
CA CYS A 27 -4.18 -0.31 0.47
C CYS A 27 -2.84 -0.99 0.15
N VAL A 28 -2.10 -0.51 -0.86
CA VAL A 28 -0.76 -1.04 -1.17
C VAL A 28 0.16 -0.94 0.04
N ILE A 29 0.20 0.25 0.67
CA ILE A 29 0.99 0.48 1.88
C ILE A 29 0.52 -0.41 3.03
N ALA A 30 -0.80 -0.57 3.23
CA ALA A 30 -1.33 -1.45 4.26
C ALA A 30 -0.87 -2.91 4.08
N VAL A 31 -0.89 -3.43 2.85
CA VAL A 31 -0.41 -4.79 2.55
C VAL A 31 1.09 -4.91 2.83
N LEU A 32 1.89 -3.91 2.45
CA LEU A 32 3.33 -3.88 2.74
C LEU A 32 3.61 -3.82 4.26
N LEU A 33 2.78 -3.13 5.02
CA LEU A 33 2.89 -3.06 6.49
C LEU A 33 2.51 -4.37 7.17
N VAL A 34 1.54 -5.11 6.64
CA VAL A 34 1.18 -6.44 7.14
C VAL A 34 2.34 -7.43 6.92
N GLU A 35 3.04 -7.32 5.79
CA GLU A 35 4.20 -8.15 5.45
C GLU A 35 5.53 -7.43 5.75
N ALA A 36 5.53 -6.50 6.73
CA ALA A 36 6.69 -5.67 7.02
C ALA A 36 7.96 -6.51 7.27
N ASN A 37 9.08 -6.03 6.75
CA ASN A 37 10.39 -6.69 6.78
C ASN A 37 10.49 -7.98 5.94
N ARG A 38 9.56 -8.23 5.01
CA ARG A 38 9.63 -9.34 4.06
C ARG A 38 9.61 -8.82 2.62
N VAL A 39 10.26 -9.55 1.72
CA VAL A 39 10.16 -9.29 0.28
C VAL A 39 8.83 -9.82 -0.22
N VAL A 40 7.96 -8.92 -0.70
CA VAL A 40 6.66 -9.27 -1.29
C VAL A 40 6.75 -9.13 -2.82
N PRO A 41 6.55 -10.21 -3.60
CA PRO A 41 6.52 -10.13 -5.05
C PRO A 41 5.37 -9.23 -5.54
N ALA A 42 5.61 -8.48 -6.62
CA ALA A 42 4.61 -7.58 -7.19
C ALA A 42 3.29 -8.29 -7.53
N GLY A 43 3.33 -9.55 -8.02
CA GLY A 43 2.13 -10.33 -8.28
C GLY A 43 1.28 -10.56 -7.03
N GLN A 44 1.92 -10.92 -5.91
CA GLN A 44 1.21 -11.12 -4.64
C GLN A 44 0.61 -9.82 -4.10
N LEU A 45 1.31 -8.69 -4.29
CA LEU A 45 0.79 -7.36 -3.98
C LEU A 45 -0.44 -7.00 -4.82
N ILE A 46 -0.40 -7.33 -6.12
CA ILE A 46 -1.52 -7.13 -7.04
C ILE A 46 -2.74 -7.93 -6.57
N ASP A 47 -2.55 -9.23 -6.30
CA ASP A 47 -3.63 -10.12 -5.87
C ASP A 47 -4.25 -9.67 -4.55
N ARG A 48 -3.46 -9.15 -3.61
CA ARG A 48 -3.97 -8.67 -2.31
C ARG A 48 -4.73 -7.34 -2.39
N VAL A 49 -4.37 -6.47 -3.33
CA VAL A 49 -4.94 -5.11 -3.42
C VAL A 49 -6.10 -5.03 -4.43
N TRP A 50 -6.06 -5.84 -5.49
CA TRP A 50 -7.07 -5.86 -6.55
C TRP A 50 -7.86 -7.17 -6.63
N GLY A 51 -7.41 -8.26 -6.01
CA GLY A 51 -8.10 -9.54 -6.07
C GLY A 51 -8.22 -10.04 -7.51
N GLU A 52 -9.44 -10.43 -7.88
CA GLU A 52 -9.75 -10.99 -9.21
C GLU A 52 -9.98 -9.94 -10.29
N GLU A 53 -10.06 -8.65 -9.93
CA GLU A 53 -10.35 -7.54 -10.86
C GLU A 53 -9.20 -6.52 -10.94
N PRO A 54 -8.00 -6.91 -11.40
CA PRO A 54 -6.93 -5.96 -11.67
C PRO A 54 -7.21 -5.14 -12.94
N PRO A 55 -6.90 -3.84 -12.96
CA PRO A 55 -6.91 -3.06 -14.20
C PRO A 55 -5.88 -3.59 -15.20
N ALA A 56 -6.12 -3.39 -16.50
CA ALA A 56 -5.24 -3.90 -17.57
C ALA A 56 -3.76 -3.50 -17.41
N SER A 57 -3.49 -2.34 -16.80
CA SER A 57 -2.15 -1.80 -16.53
C SER A 57 -1.78 -1.83 -15.04
N VAL A 58 -2.26 -2.81 -14.28
CA VAL A 58 -2.08 -2.87 -12.80
C VAL A 58 -0.63 -2.77 -12.35
N ARG A 59 0.33 -3.30 -13.11
CA ARG A 59 1.76 -3.15 -12.79
C ARG A 59 2.21 -1.69 -12.88
N SER A 60 1.81 -0.97 -13.92
CA SER A 60 2.11 0.46 -14.09
C SER A 60 1.48 1.28 -12.96
N VAL A 61 0.24 0.97 -12.62
CA VAL A 61 -0.48 1.59 -11.50
C VAL A 61 0.23 1.33 -10.17
N LEU A 62 0.66 0.09 -9.91
CA LEU A 62 1.42 -0.28 -8.72
C LEU A 62 2.75 0.47 -8.63
N TYR A 63 3.51 0.56 -9.72
CA TYR A 63 4.77 1.31 -9.75
C TYR A 63 4.57 2.82 -9.53
N GLY A 64 3.42 3.38 -9.89
CA GLY A 64 3.09 4.78 -9.58
C GLY A 64 2.82 5.05 -8.10
N TYR A 65 2.65 4.00 -7.28
CA TYR A 65 2.36 4.11 -5.86
C TYR A 65 3.57 3.82 -4.95
N VAL A 66 4.65 3.25 -5.50
CA VAL A 66 5.90 2.90 -4.78
C VAL A 66 6.91 4.02 -4.91
#